data_AF-B6DEK9-F1
#
_entry.id   AF-B6DEK9-F1
#
_cell.length_a   1.000
_cell.length_b   1.000
_cell.length_c   1.000
_cell.angle_alpha   90.00
_cell.angle_beta   90.00
_cell.angle_gamma   90.00
#
_symmetry.space_group_name_H-M   'P 1'
#
loop_
_entity.id
_entity.type
_entity.pdbx_description
1 polymer ?
#
loop_
_entity_poly.entity_id
_entity_poly.type
_entity_poly.pdbx_seq_one_letter_code
_entity_poly.pdbx_strand_id
1 'polypeptide(L)' 'EVALKVQIIAGFDRKLVAWLQRHGRHLSAIQKKSLYFVNRRYMQTH' A
#
# COMPACT_ATOMS: atom_id res chain seq x y z
N GLU A 1 12.12 -15.62 -4.97
CA GLU A 1 10.71 -15.23 -4.83
C GLU A 1 10.45 -14.21 -3.71
N VAL A 2 10.88 -14.46 -2.47
CA VAL A 2 10.65 -13.55 -1.32
C VAL A 2 11.24 -12.15 -1.52
N ALA A 3 12.50 -12.04 -1.96
CA ALA A 3 13.17 -10.74 -2.14
C ALA A 3 12.45 -9.82 -3.13
N LEU A 4 11.92 -10.38 -4.23
CA LEU A 4 11.18 -9.61 -5.23
C LEU A 4 9.85 -9.09 -4.67
N LYS A 5 9.09 -9.95 -3.98
CA LYS A 5 7.82 -9.56 -3.33
C LYS A 5 8.04 -8.45 -2.29
N VAL A 6 9.13 -8.52 -1.52
CA VAL A 6 9.49 -7.49 -0.55
C VAL A 6 9.76 -6.14 -1.23
N GLN A 7 10.51 -6.12 -2.33
CA GLN A 7 10.79 -4.89 -3.06
C GLN A 7 9.54 -4.27 -3.70
N ILE A 8 8.65 -5.10 -4.27
CA ILE A 8 7.40 -4.63 -4.87
C ILE A 8 6.48 -4.01 -3.80
N ILE A 9 6.28 -4.71 -2.68
CA ILE A 9 5.45 -4.19 -1.56
C ILE A 9 6.06 -2.91 -1.00
N ALA A 10 7.37 -2.86 -0.77
CA ALA A 10 8.04 -1.67 -0.28
C ALA A 10 7.87 -0.46 -1.23
N GLY A 11 7.92 -0.70 -2.55
CA GLY A 11 7.67 0.32 -3.57
C GLY A 11 6.23 0.85 -3.54
N PHE A 12 5.25 -0.04 -3.41
CA PHE A 12 3.84 0.34 -3.28
C PHE A 12 3.55 1.11 -1.99
N ASP A 13 4.13 0.67 -0.88
CA ASP A 13 3.91 1.30 0.42
C ASP A 13 4.54 2.71 0.48
N ARG A 14 5.70 2.93 -0.14
CA ARG A 14 6.27 4.29 -0.29
C ARG A 14 5.33 5.22 -1.07
N LYS A 15 4.75 4.73 -2.17
CA LYS A 15 3.76 5.50 -2.97
C LYS A 15 2.49 5.77 -2.15
N LEU A 16 2.01 4.78 -1.41
CA LEU A 16 0.83 4.91 -0.56
C LEU A 16 1.05 5.94 0.56
N VAL A 17 2.21 5.94 1.23
CA VAL A 17 2.52 6.95 2.25
C VAL A 17 2.49 8.37 1.66
N ALA A 18 3.14 8.57 0.50
CA ALA A 18 3.12 9.88 -0.17
C ALA A 18 1.68 10.31 -0.55
N TRP A 19 0.86 9.37 -1.03
CA TRP A 19 -0.54 9.63 -1.34
C TRP A 19 -1.38 9.96 -0.09
N LEU A 20 -1.17 9.21 1.01
CA LEU A 20 -1.87 9.43 2.28
C LEU A 20 -1.54 10.77 2.92
N GLN A 21 -0.33 11.30 2.75
CA GLN A 21 0.02 12.66 3.18
C GLN A 21 -0.88 13.71 2.52
N ARG A 22 -1.24 13.51 1.24
CA ARG A 22 -2.07 14.44 0.47
C ARG A 22 -3.57 14.19 0.61
N HIS A 23 -4.00 12.94 0.71
CA HIS A 23 -5.41 12.54 0.59
C HIS A 23 -5.97 11.83 1.83
N GLY A 24 -5.14 11.50 2.81
CA GLY A 24 -5.53 10.69 3.97
C GLY A 24 -6.26 11.43 5.08
N ARG A 25 -6.51 12.75 4.95
CA ARG A 25 -7.11 13.58 6.01
C ARG A 25 -8.50 13.11 6.41
N HIS A 26 -9.31 12.69 5.44
CA HIS A 26 -10.71 12.26 5.66
C HIS A 26 -10.88 10.73 5.72
N LEU A 27 -9.77 9.98 5.71
CA LEU A 27 -9.80 8.53 5.79
C LEU A 27 -9.68 8.07 7.24
N SER A 28 -10.58 7.17 7.64
CA SER A 28 -10.51 6.48 8.93
C SER A 28 -9.27 5.61 9.03
N ALA A 29 -8.87 5.27 10.25
CA ALA A 29 -7.74 4.35 10.47
C ALA A 29 -7.95 2.99 9.79
N ILE A 30 -9.20 2.50 9.73
CA ILE A 30 -9.54 1.24 9.05
C ILE A 30 -9.36 1.38 7.53
N GLN A 31 -9.85 2.47 6.93
CA GLN A 31 -9.67 2.71 5.48
C GLN A 31 -8.18 2.77 5.09
N LYS A 32 -7.35 3.43 5.90
CA LYS A 32 -5.88 3.48 5.67
C LYS A 32 -5.25 2.08 5.71
N LYS A 33 -5.63 1.24 6.67
CA LYS A 33 -5.17 -0.16 6.75
C LYS A 33 -5.63 -0.99 5.54
N SER A 34 -6.86 -0.80 5.09
CA SER A 34 -7.38 -1.48 3.90
C SER A 34 -6.57 -1.17 2.64
N LEU A 35 -6.01 0.03 2.50
CA LEU A 35 -5.15 0.37 1.35
C LEU A 35 -3.83 -0.43 1.33
N TYR A 36 -3.24 -0.73 2.48
CA TYR A 36 -2.06 -1.62 2.55
C TYR A 36 -2.42 -3.06 2.16
N PHE A 37 -3.63 -3.52 2.52
CA PHE A 37 -4.13 -4.81 2.04
C PHE A 37 -4.30 -4.81 0.51
N VAL A 38 -4.84 -3.73 -0.06
CA VAL A 38 -4.99 -3.57 -1.52
C VAL A 38 -3.64 -3.64 -2.23
N ASN A 39 -2.58 -3.00 -1.73
CA ASN A 39 -1.23 -3.11 -2.30
C ASN A 39 -0.74 -4.56 -2.40
N ARG A 40 -0.94 -5.34 -1.34
CA ARG A 40 -0.56 -6.77 -1.32
C ARG A 40 -1.42 -7.60 -2.27
N ARG A 41 -2.72 -7.31 -2.34
CA ARG A 41 -3.63 -8.01 -3.25
C ARG A 41 -3.29 -7.70 -4.71
N TYR A 42 -2.95 -6.46 -5.02
CA TYR A 42 -2.54 -6.04 -6.36
C TYR A 42 -1.30 -6.81 -6.83
N MET A 43 -0.29 -7.00 -5.97
CA MET A 43 0.89 -7.85 -6.24
C MET A 43 0.54 -9.35 -6.41
N GLN A 44 -0.57 -9.84 -5.86
CA GLN A 44 -0.96 -11.24 -6.04
C GLN A 44 -1.64 -11.47 -7.39
N THR A 45 -2.32 -10.45 -7.91
CA THR A 45 -3.12 -10.56 -9.15
C THR A 45 -2.37 -10.07 -10.39
N HIS A 46 -1.15 -9.55 -10.23
CA HIS A 46 -0.24 -9.10 -11.30
C HIS A 46 1.17 -9.64 -11.03
#